data_AF-A0A2K8VGQ1-F1
#
_entry.id   AF-A0A2K8VGQ1-F1
#
_cell.length_a   1.000
_cell.length_b   1.000
_cell.length_c   1.000
_cell.angle_alpha   90.00
_cell.angle_beta   90.00
_cell.angle_gamma   90.00
#
_symmetry.space_group_name_H-M   'P 1'
#
loop_
_entity.id
_entity.type
_entity.pdbx_description
1 polymer ?
#
loop_
_entity_poly.entity_id
_entity_poly.type
_entity_poly.pdbx_seq_one_letter_code
_entity_poly.pdbx_strand_id
1 'polypeptide(L)'
;MKNLIILLLFFHTSILTSQNAVFEADKQLLSRYAKNKKLYHKILQWEWIINRKHLKYGSGKVFIQPNSSKLDTILFRKNKKSTYDTIITNIATANSYQFEYNFCCGNFNVKNKHRNKTTRVNSLVQFKISGLNKDYNYLGIIGEAGIPILEGNKEFNLYYKCKSTMSSNVSKVSLNIVDDCENIKDCISLNCMFENNKVQIPMAKLEYRILTKLVEISFLPLDDIPLHINYDAIKNNIKIY
;
A
#
# COMPACT_ATOMS: atom_id res chain seq x y z
N MET A 1 -31.14 -54.15 36.53
CA MET A 1 -30.76 -52.78 36.92
C MET A 1 -30.25 -52.06 35.68
N LYS A 2 -30.90 -50.95 35.30
CA LYS A 2 -30.62 -50.16 34.08
C LYS A 2 -29.39 -49.28 34.31
N ASN A 3 -28.34 -49.44 33.51
CA ASN A 3 -27.23 -48.49 33.46
C ASN A 3 -27.56 -47.38 32.46
N LEU A 4 -27.72 -46.17 33.00
CA LEU A 4 -27.97 -44.94 32.27
C LEU A 4 -26.60 -44.35 31.86
N ILE A 5 -26.24 -44.44 30.59
CA ILE A 5 -25.06 -43.77 30.03
C ILE A 5 -25.48 -42.33 29.70
N ILE A 6 -25.03 -41.37 30.50
CA ILE A 6 -25.18 -39.94 30.20
C ILE A 6 -24.00 -39.51 29.33
N LEU A 7 -24.26 -39.34 28.03
CA LEU A 7 -23.31 -38.78 27.08
C LEU A 7 -23.37 -37.24 27.16
N LEU A 8 -22.44 -36.62 27.90
CA LEU A 8 -22.28 -35.17 27.95
C LEU A 8 -21.61 -34.69 26.66
N LEU A 9 -22.43 -34.28 25.68
CA LEU A 9 -22.00 -33.52 24.51
C LEU A 9 -21.56 -32.13 24.96
N PHE A 10 -20.26 -31.98 25.23
CA PHE A 10 -19.62 -30.67 25.31
C PHE A 10 -19.62 -30.06 23.90
N PHE A 11 -20.66 -29.29 23.58
CA PHE A 11 -20.59 -28.30 22.52
C PHE A 11 -19.55 -27.26 22.94
N HIS A 12 -18.31 -27.45 22.49
CA HIS A 12 -17.34 -26.38 22.41
C HIS A 12 -17.88 -25.35 21.42
N THR A 13 -18.64 -24.37 21.91
CA THR A 13 -18.82 -23.11 21.21
C THR A 13 -17.46 -22.43 21.21
N SER A 14 -16.66 -22.70 20.19
CA SER A 14 -15.54 -21.85 19.84
C SER A 14 -16.12 -20.48 19.53
N ILE A 15 -16.13 -19.62 20.54
CA ILE A 15 -16.29 -18.18 20.35
C ILE A 15 -15.14 -17.81 19.43
N LEU A 16 -15.42 -17.67 18.13
CA LEU A 16 -14.56 -16.99 17.18
C LEU A 16 -14.44 -15.56 17.70
N THR A 17 -13.49 -15.34 18.60
CA THR A 17 -13.05 -13.99 18.94
C THR A 17 -12.43 -13.45 17.68
N SER A 18 -13.25 -12.75 16.89
CA SER A 18 -12.75 -11.99 15.77
C SER A 18 -11.76 -10.96 16.32
N GLN A 19 -10.48 -11.22 16.14
CA GLN A 19 -9.45 -10.27 16.53
C GLN A 19 -9.54 -9.09 15.55
N ASN A 20 -9.72 -7.88 16.07
CA ASN A 20 -9.76 -6.67 15.23
C ASN A 20 -8.34 -6.28 14.82
N ALA A 21 -8.19 -5.70 13.62
CA ALA A 21 -7.03 -4.86 13.31
C ALA A 21 -7.08 -3.59 14.18
N VAL A 22 -5.93 -3.20 14.73
CA VAL A 22 -5.82 -2.08 15.67
C VAL A 22 -4.89 -1.02 15.11
N PHE A 23 -5.40 0.18 14.87
CA PHE A 23 -4.63 1.32 14.38
C PHE A 23 -4.41 2.35 15.49
N GLU A 24 -3.18 2.84 15.63
CA GLU A 24 -2.83 3.85 16.64
C GLU A 24 -1.83 4.88 16.11
N ALA A 25 -1.87 6.09 16.67
CA ALA A 25 -0.91 7.16 16.40
C ALA A 25 -0.53 7.82 17.72
N ASP A 26 0.57 7.37 18.34
CA ASP A 26 0.96 7.84 19.67
C ASP A 26 1.68 9.19 19.62
N LYS A 27 1.19 10.15 20.41
CA LYS A 27 1.79 11.47 20.58
C LYS A 27 3.17 11.39 21.26
N GLN A 28 3.44 10.39 22.10
CA GLN A 28 4.74 10.21 22.75
C GLN A 28 5.87 10.06 21.74
N LEU A 29 5.61 9.45 20.58
CA LEU A 29 6.58 9.29 19.50
C LEU A 29 6.99 10.63 18.87
N LEU A 30 6.16 11.66 19.01
CA LEU A 30 6.43 13.01 18.53
C LEU A 30 7.24 13.87 19.50
N SER A 31 7.53 13.38 20.72
CA SER A 31 8.30 14.11 21.74
C SER A 31 9.66 14.59 21.21
N ARG A 32 10.31 13.79 20.35
CA ARG A 32 11.56 14.13 19.67
C ARG A 32 11.49 15.41 18.81
N TYR A 33 10.29 15.79 18.37
CA TYR A 33 10.05 16.98 17.55
C TYR A 33 9.51 18.17 18.34
N ALA A 34 9.28 18.03 19.66
CA ALA A 34 8.71 19.08 20.50
C ALA A 34 9.55 20.36 20.52
N LYS A 35 10.88 20.24 20.34
CA LYS A 35 11.80 21.40 20.21
C LYS A 35 11.48 22.27 18.98
N ASN A 36 11.02 21.66 17.88
CA ASN A 36 10.52 22.39 16.71
C ASN A 36 9.01 22.60 16.85
N LYS A 37 8.61 23.59 17.65
CA LYS A 37 7.19 23.87 17.97
C LYS A 37 6.34 24.00 16.71
N LYS A 38 6.81 24.69 15.66
CA LYS A 38 6.06 24.89 14.42
C LYS A 38 5.78 23.56 13.72
N LEU A 39 6.79 22.70 13.59
CA LEU A 39 6.62 21.38 13.00
C LEU A 39 5.70 20.50 13.85
N TYR A 40 5.93 20.48 15.16
CA TYR A 40 5.13 19.69 16.10
C TYR A 40 3.63 20.02 16.00
N HIS A 41 3.27 21.31 16.02
CA HIS A 41 1.88 21.75 15.86
C HIS A 41 1.29 21.43 14.48
N LYS A 42 2.12 21.41 13.43
CA LYS A 42 1.67 20.96 12.10
C LYS A 42 1.34 19.47 12.10
N ILE A 43 2.18 18.63 12.72
CA ILE A 43 1.98 17.18 12.75
C ILE A 43 0.73 16.81 13.56
N LEU A 44 0.47 17.50 14.68
CA LEU A 44 -0.73 17.25 15.49
C LEU A 44 -2.06 17.52 14.76
N GLN A 45 -2.03 18.25 13.64
CA GLN A 45 -3.22 18.50 12.82
C GLN A 45 -3.52 17.38 11.83
N TRP A 46 -2.61 16.41 11.68
CA TRP A 46 -2.78 15.31 10.74
C TRP A 46 -3.94 14.41 11.18
N GLU A 47 -4.70 13.96 10.20
CA GLU A 47 -5.87 13.12 10.42
C GLU A 47 -5.93 12.02 9.39
N TRP A 48 -6.22 10.81 9.87
CA TRP A 48 -6.58 9.67 9.06
C TRP A 48 -8.03 9.30 9.35
N ILE A 49 -8.77 8.91 8.32
CA ILE A 49 -10.10 8.29 8.46
C ILE A 49 -9.99 6.88 7.90
N ILE A 50 -10.21 5.90 8.75
CA ILE A 50 -10.12 4.47 8.43
C ILE A 50 -11.49 3.87 8.69
N ASN A 51 -12.17 3.41 7.64
CA ASN A 51 -13.55 2.90 7.72
C ASN A 51 -14.49 3.83 8.53
N ARG A 52 -14.51 5.11 8.18
CA ARG A 52 -15.28 6.20 8.85
C ARG A 52 -14.87 6.51 10.30
N LYS A 53 -13.84 5.85 10.85
CA LYS A 53 -13.30 6.15 12.19
C LYS A 53 -12.10 7.08 12.08
N HIS A 54 -12.08 8.12 12.90
CA HIS A 54 -11.02 9.14 12.90
C HIS A 54 -9.84 8.72 13.78
N LEU A 55 -8.63 8.93 13.26
CA LEU A 55 -7.37 8.74 13.98
C LEU A 55 -6.52 10.02 13.85
N LYS A 56 -5.97 10.47 14.98
CA LYS A 56 -5.00 11.57 15.09
C LYS A 56 -3.96 11.19 16.12
N TYR A 57 -2.85 11.92 16.15
CA TYR A 57 -1.87 11.76 17.21
C TYR A 57 -2.50 12.02 18.59
N GLY A 58 -2.49 10.99 19.43
CA GLY A 58 -3.05 11.03 20.78
C GLY A 58 -4.56 10.83 20.87
N SER A 59 -5.26 10.46 19.78
CA SER A 59 -6.71 10.21 19.81
C SER A 59 -7.10 8.78 20.27
N GLY A 60 -6.14 7.98 20.74
CA GLY A 60 -6.36 6.59 21.12
C GLY A 60 -6.24 5.61 19.94
N LYS A 61 -6.98 4.51 20.02
CA LYS A 61 -6.93 3.37 19.08
C LYS A 61 -8.20 3.29 18.24
N VAL A 62 -8.06 2.90 16.98
CA VAL A 62 -9.15 2.57 16.06
C VAL A 62 -9.15 1.07 15.81
N PHE A 63 -10.31 0.43 15.99
CA PHE A 63 -10.49 -1.01 15.79
C PHE A 63 -11.28 -1.26 14.52
N ILE A 64 -10.75 -2.10 13.63
CA ILE A 64 -11.36 -2.43 12.34
C ILE A 64 -11.47 -3.95 12.23
N GLN A 65 -12.65 -4.42 11.84
CA GLN A 65 -12.86 -5.82 11.50
C GLN A 65 -12.11 -6.13 10.19
N PRO A 66 -11.15 -7.06 10.18
CA PRO A 66 -10.44 -7.41 8.96
C PRO A 66 -11.38 -8.06 7.93
N ASN A 67 -11.12 -7.80 6.65
CA ASN A 67 -11.83 -8.43 5.54
C ASN A 67 -10.91 -8.55 4.33
N SER A 68 -10.44 -9.77 4.05
CA SER A 68 -9.55 -10.08 2.94
C SER A 68 -10.20 -10.03 1.56
N SER A 69 -11.53 -9.94 1.46
CA SER A 69 -12.28 -9.96 0.19
C SER A 69 -12.50 -8.58 -0.42
N LYS A 70 -12.00 -7.51 0.20
CA LYS A 70 -12.18 -6.14 -0.28
C LYS A 70 -10.92 -5.31 -0.08
N LEU A 71 -10.79 -4.27 -0.88
CA LEU A 71 -9.90 -3.16 -0.59
C LEU A 71 -10.55 -2.20 0.40
N ASP A 72 -9.72 -1.67 1.29
CA ASP A 72 -10.07 -0.61 2.21
C ASP A 72 -9.47 0.72 1.75
N THR A 73 -9.99 1.80 2.31
CA THR A 73 -9.55 3.15 2.02
C THR A 73 -9.21 3.88 3.31
N ILE A 74 -8.05 4.52 3.30
CA ILE A 74 -7.64 5.50 4.31
C ILE A 74 -7.69 6.87 3.65
N LEU A 75 -8.48 7.77 4.21
CA LEU A 75 -8.44 9.19 3.84
C LEU A 75 -7.45 9.90 4.74
N PHE A 76 -6.52 10.65 4.16
CA PHE A 76 -5.48 11.36 4.90
C PHE A 76 -5.49 12.85 4.58
N ARG A 77 -5.31 13.70 5.59
CA ARG A 77 -5.06 15.13 5.38
C ARG A 77 -4.09 15.68 6.42
N LYS A 78 -3.29 16.68 6.02
CA LYS A 78 -2.28 17.31 6.90
C LYS A 78 -2.87 18.38 7.81
N ASN A 79 -3.99 18.99 7.43
CA ASN A 79 -4.71 19.95 8.26
C ASN A 79 -6.18 20.04 7.83
N LYS A 80 -7.01 20.73 8.60
CA LYS A 80 -8.46 20.83 8.32
C LYS A 80 -8.81 21.55 7.00
N LYS A 81 -7.91 22.38 6.48
CA LYS A 81 -8.11 23.14 5.24
C LYS A 81 -7.62 22.41 3.99
N SER A 82 -6.80 21.36 4.13
CA SER A 82 -6.36 20.55 2.99
C SER A 82 -7.43 19.54 2.58
N THR A 83 -7.47 19.23 1.28
CA THR A 83 -8.23 18.11 0.74
C THR A 83 -7.72 16.77 1.31
N TYR A 84 -8.57 15.75 1.23
CA TYR A 84 -8.16 14.40 1.61
C TYR A 84 -7.44 13.72 0.44
N ASP A 85 -6.26 13.17 0.73
CA ASP A 85 -5.62 12.16 -0.09
C ASP A 85 -6.33 10.82 0.14
N THR A 86 -6.56 10.07 -0.93
CA THR A 86 -7.13 8.72 -0.86
C THR A 86 -6.01 7.70 -0.97
N ILE A 87 -5.91 6.81 0.01
CA ILE A 87 -4.90 5.75 0.08
C ILE A 87 -5.60 4.41 0.13
N ILE A 88 -5.32 3.57 -0.86
CA ILE A 88 -5.81 2.20 -0.97
C ILE A 88 -4.96 1.29 -0.09
N THR A 89 -5.61 0.35 0.59
CA THR A 89 -4.95 -0.64 1.42
C THR A 89 -5.80 -1.91 1.52
N ASN A 90 -5.27 -2.97 2.11
CA ASN A 90 -6.02 -4.18 2.43
C ASN A 90 -5.87 -4.49 3.91
N ILE A 91 -6.96 -4.35 4.69
CA ILE A 91 -6.99 -4.70 6.11
C ILE A 91 -7.47 -6.15 6.23
N ALA A 92 -6.64 -7.09 5.80
CA ALA A 92 -7.00 -8.51 5.77
C ALA A 92 -6.75 -9.25 7.08
N THR A 93 -5.83 -8.77 7.92
CA THR A 93 -5.40 -9.47 9.13
C THR A 93 -5.59 -8.65 10.39
N ALA A 94 -5.71 -9.35 11.52
CA ALA A 94 -5.96 -8.78 12.85
C ALA A 94 -4.68 -8.25 13.52
N ASN A 95 -3.90 -7.44 12.82
CA ASN A 95 -2.62 -6.93 13.32
C ASN A 95 -2.77 -5.56 14.00
N SER A 96 -1.79 -5.20 14.84
CA SER A 96 -1.61 -3.85 15.34
C SER A 96 -0.71 -3.01 14.42
N TYR A 97 -1.19 -1.85 14.01
CA TYR A 97 -0.57 -0.92 13.08
C TYR A 97 -0.34 0.45 13.74
N GLN A 98 0.88 0.94 13.71
CA GLN A 98 1.28 2.22 14.32
C GLN A 98 1.65 3.24 13.26
N PHE A 99 0.98 4.40 13.26
CA PHE A 99 1.30 5.54 12.41
C PHE A 99 2.43 6.37 13.03
N GLU A 100 3.51 6.53 12.28
CA GLU A 100 4.72 7.23 12.70
C GLU A 100 5.00 8.40 11.75
N TYR A 101 5.39 9.54 12.30
CA TYR A 101 5.78 10.67 11.47
C TYR A 101 7.13 10.40 10.81
N ASN A 102 7.21 10.57 9.49
CA ASN A 102 8.42 10.47 8.71
C ASN A 102 8.98 11.88 8.44
N PHE A 103 9.99 12.26 9.20
CA PHE A 103 10.63 13.57 9.12
C PHE A 103 11.31 13.82 7.77
N CYS A 104 11.90 12.80 7.15
CA CYS A 104 12.70 12.95 5.94
C CYS A 104 11.89 13.47 4.74
N CYS A 105 10.63 13.03 4.62
CA CYS A 105 9.79 13.35 3.48
C CYS A 105 8.54 14.17 3.87
N GLY A 106 8.42 14.59 5.13
CA GLY A 106 7.23 15.31 5.61
C GLY A 106 5.93 14.53 5.39
N ASN A 107 5.99 13.21 5.55
CA ASN A 107 4.88 12.26 5.40
C ASN A 107 4.80 11.32 6.62
N PHE A 108 4.04 10.23 6.56
CA PHE A 108 3.99 9.21 7.62
C PHE A 108 4.45 7.84 7.11
N ASN A 109 4.74 6.96 8.06
CA ASN A 109 4.85 5.52 7.85
C ASN A 109 3.80 4.81 8.69
N VAL A 110 3.43 3.60 8.27
CA VAL A 110 2.61 2.68 9.09
C VAL A 110 3.41 1.42 9.38
N LYS A 111 3.62 1.11 10.65
CA LYS A 111 4.38 -0.05 11.11
C LYS A 111 3.44 -1.14 11.61
N ASN A 112 3.55 -2.35 11.07
CA ASN A 112 2.94 -3.53 11.67
C ASN A 112 3.77 -3.96 12.89
N LYS A 113 3.18 -3.92 14.10
CA LYS A 113 3.88 -4.19 15.36
C LYS A 113 4.12 -5.69 15.63
N HIS A 114 3.44 -6.58 14.91
CA HIS A 114 3.66 -8.03 15.02
C HIS A 114 4.88 -8.49 14.22
N ARG A 115 5.29 -7.73 13.21
CA ARG A 115 6.51 -8.03 12.45
C ARG A 115 7.73 -7.48 13.19
N ASN A 116 8.84 -8.22 13.09
CA ASN A 116 10.12 -7.79 13.65
C ASN A 116 10.43 -6.34 13.22
N LYS A 117 10.98 -5.54 14.13
CA LYS A 117 11.10 -4.08 14.02
C LYS A 117 11.81 -3.57 12.75
N THR A 118 12.53 -4.43 12.04
CA THR A 118 13.41 -4.13 10.90
C THR A 118 12.80 -4.42 9.53
N THR A 119 11.81 -5.32 9.43
CA THR A 119 11.23 -5.71 8.14
C THR A 119 9.99 -4.87 7.83
N ARG A 120 10.18 -3.85 6.98
CA ARG A 120 9.05 -3.17 6.32
C ARG A 120 8.27 -4.19 5.49
N VAL A 121 6.96 -4.04 5.44
CA VAL A 121 6.11 -4.83 4.54
C VAL A 121 6.51 -4.49 3.12
N ASN A 122 6.98 -5.48 2.36
CA ASN A 122 7.28 -5.32 0.95
C ASN A 122 5.96 -5.15 0.21
N SER A 123 5.90 -4.21 -0.74
CA SER A 123 4.73 -4.08 -1.59
C SER A 123 4.82 -5.06 -2.75
N LEU A 124 3.75 -5.79 -3.02
CA LEU A 124 3.59 -6.55 -4.25
C LEU A 124 2.40 -5.98 -5.01
N VAL A 125 2.60 -5.69 -6.29
CA VAL A 125 1.53 -5.36 -7.22
C VAL A 125 1.53 -6.39 -8.34
N GLN A 126 0.38 -7.00 -8.59
CA GLN A 126 0.18 -7.91 -9.70
C GLN A 126 -0.62 -7.18 -10.79
N PHE A 127 -0.01 -7.01 -11.95
CA PHE A 127 -0.68 -6.47 -13.14
C PHE A 127 -1.12 -7.63 -14.02
N LYS A 128 -2.43 -7.77 -14.25
CA LYS A 128 -2.99 -8.72 -15.22
C LYS A 128 -3.55 -7.95 -16.39
N ILE A 129 -2.96 -8.13 -17.57
CA ILE A 129 -3.27 -7.28 -18.72
C ILE A 129 -3.66 -8.15 -19.91
N SER A 130 -4.73 -7.76 -20.60
CA SER A 130 -5.24 -8.46 -21.78
C SER A 130 -5.59 -7.49 -22.90
N GLY A 131 -5.43 -7.95 -24.15
CA GLY A 131 -5.79 -7.19 -25.34
C GLY A 131 -4.84 -6.04 -25.66
N LEU A 132 -3.56 -6.16 -25.28
CA LEU A 132 -2.53 -5.14 -25.51
C LEU A 132 -2.49 -4.71 -26.98
N ASN A 133 -2.43 -3.39 -27.20
CA ASN A 133 -2.04 -2.84 -28.50
C ASN A 133 -0.51 -2.94 -28.66
N LYS A 134 -0.05 -3.52 -29.76
CA LYS A 134 1.38 -3.69 -30.10
C LYS A 134 2.11 -2.37 -30.34
N ASP A 135 1.37 -1.32 -30.68
CA ASP A 135 1.94 0.01 -30.96
C ASP A 135 2.29 0.78 -29.67
N TYR A 136 1.99 0.23 -28.49
CA TYR A 136 2.16 0.91 -27.21
C TYR A 136 3.10 0.14 -26.28
N ASN A 137 4.01 0.90 -25.65
CA ASN A 137 4.83 0.39 -24.56
C ASN A 137 4.10 0.62 -23.23
N TYR A 138 3.88 -0.44 -22.48
CA TYR A 138 3.18 -0.37 -21.20
C TYR A 138 4.16 -0.57 -20.05
N LEU A 139 4.00 0.23 -18.99
CA LEU A 139 4.88 0.23 -17.83
C LEU A 139 4.06 0.25 -16.53
N GLY A 140 4.21 -0.83 -15.74
CA GLY A 140 3.71 -0.90 -14.37
C GLY A 140 4.73 -0.31 -13.41
N ILE A 141 4.29 0.52 -12.47
CA ILE A 141 5.16 1.24 -11.53
C ILE A 141 4.63 1.13 -10.11
N ILE A 142 5.53 0.96 -9.15
CA ILE A 142 5.29 1.21 -7.72
C ILE A 142 6.45 1.99 -7.10
N GLY A 143 6.16 3.19 -6.59
CA GLY A 143 7.18 4.08 -6.04
C GLY A 143 8.26 4.39 -7.08
N GLU A 144 9.47 3.90 -6.83
CA GLU A 144 10.65 4.08 -7.70
C GLU A 144 10.96 2.83 -8.55
N ALA A 145 10.11 1.81 -8.48
CA ALA A 145 10.28 0.55 -9.20
C ALA A 145 9.37 0.45 -10.43
N GLY A 146 9.87 -0.14 -11.51
CA GLY A 146 9.13 -0.37 -12.75
C GLY A 146 9.21 -1.81 -13.27
N ILE A 147 8.18 -2.22 -14.01
CA ILE A 147 8.15 -3.46 -14.79
C ILE A 147 7.58 -3.19 -16.19
N PRO A 148 8.35 -3.41 -17.27
CA PRO A 148 7.82 -3.36 -18.63
C PRO A 148 6.81 -4.50 -18.83
N ILE A 149 5.67 -4.18 -19.43
CA ILE A 149 4.61 -5.13 -19.73
C ILE A 149 4.79 -5.58 -21.18
N LEU A 150 5.35 -6.78 -21.36
CA LEU A 150 5.69 -7.33 -22.67
C LEU A 150 4.59 -8.23 -23.23
N GLU A 151 4.42 -8.21 -24.55
CA GLU A 151 3.48 -9.10 -25.22
C GLU A 151 3.78 -10.59 -24.92
N GLY A 152 2.74 -11.42 -24.83
CA GLY A 152 2.85 -12.86 -24.57
C GLY A 152 2.69 -13.26 -23.10
N ASN A 153 2.93 -12.34 -22.16
CA ASN A 153 2.66 -12.56 -20.73
C ASN A 153 1.31 -11.95 -20.35
N LYS A 154 0.49 -12.70 -19.61
CA LYS A 154 -0.83 -12.23 -19.13
C LYS A 154 -0.78 -11.59 -17.75
N GLU A 155 0.28 -11.84 -17.00
CA GLU A 155 0.40 -11.48 -15.59
C GLU A 155 1.83 -11.08 -15.26
N PHE A 156 1.97 -10.00 -14.48
CA PHE A 156 3.24 -9.39 -14.11
C PHE A 156 3.27 -9.08 -12.62
N ASN A 157 4.28 -9.59 -11.92
CA ASN A 157 4.44 -9.38 -10.49
C ASN A 157 5.59 -8.40 -10.21
N LEU A 158 5.27 -7.23 -9.65
CA LEU A 158 6.24 -6.20 -9.28
C LEU A 158 6.44 -6.17 -7.75
N TYR A 159 7.59 -6.64 -7.31
CA TYR A 159 7.99 -6.67 -5.91
C TYR A 159 8.80 -5.42 -5.56
N TYR A 160 8.22 -4.49 -4.78
CA TYR A 160 8.90 -3.26 -4.40
C TYR A 160 9.93 -3.50 -3.28
N LYS A 161 11.15 -3.82 -3.67
CA LYS A 161 12.27 -4.08 -2.73
C LYS A 161 13.32 -2.96 -2.68
N CYS A 162 13.40 -2.13 -3.70
CA CYS A 162 14.39 -1.05 -3.85
C CYS A 162 13.96 0.27 -3.20
N LYS A 163 13.25 0.19 -2.08
CA LYS A 163 12.70 1.35 -1.40
C LYS A 163 13.77 2.02 -0.52
N SER A 164 13.93 3.35 -0.65
CA SER A 164 14.72 4.13 0.31
C SER A 164 14.29 3.92 1.77
N THR A 165 15.26 3.79 2.68
CA THR A 165 14.99 3.78 4.12
C THR A 165 14.32 5.08 4.58
N MET A 166 14.42 6.16 3.82
CA MET A 166 13.84 7.46 4.16
C MET A 166 12.42 7.65 3.60
N SER A 167 11.98 6.86 2.61
CA SER A 167 10.68 7.08 1.97
C SER A 167 9.48 6.53 2.76
N SER A 168 8.32 7.17 2.57
CA SER A 168 7.04 6.70 3.12
C SER A 168 6.70 5.30 2.60
N ASN A 169 6.07 4.44 3.42
CA ASN A 169 5.50 3.19 2.91
C ASN A 169 4.12 3.35 2.26
N VAL A 170 3.64 4.58 2.10
CA VAL A 170 2.64 4.90 1.09
C VAL A 170 3.39 5.13 -0.22
N SER A 171 3.08 4.34 -1.25
CA SER A 171 3.71 4.42 -2.56
C SER A 171 2.68 4.66 -3.65
N LYS A 172 3.04 5.43 -4.67
CA LYS A 172 2.22 5.58 -5.88
C LYS A 172 2.34 4.31 -6.70
N VAL A 173 1.20 3.75 -7.11
CA VAL A 173 1.10 2.63 -8.03
C VAL A 173 0.43 3.12 -9.30
N SER A 174 0.99 2.79 -10.46
CA SER A 174 0.41 3.20 -11.73
C SER A 174 0.65 2.18 -12.83
N LEU A 175 -0.26 2.15 -13.80
CA LEU A 175 -0.05 1.53 -15.11
C LEU A 175 -0.11 2.64 -16.15
N ASN A 176 0.90 2.72 -17.02
CA ASN A 176 1.04 3.80 -17.98
C ASN A 176 1.33 3.25 -19.37
N ILE A 177 0.92 4.00 -20.39
CA ILE A 177 1.51 3.94 -21.71
C ILE A 177 2.66 4.94 -21.72
N VAL A 178 3.83 4.47 -22.13
CA VAL A 178 5.08 5.22 -22.11
C VAL A 178 5.72 5.21 -23.48
N ASP A 179 6.71 6.08 -23.63
CA ASP A 179 7.57 6.11 -24.79
C ASP A 179 9.00 6.34 -24.35
N ASP A 180 9.93 5.92 -25.19
CA ASP A 180 11.35 6.15 -24.96
C ASP A 180 11.63 7.65 -24.97
N CYS A 181 12.52 8.07 -24.09
CA CYS A 181 12.77 9.48 -23.88
C CYS A 181 14.10 9.88 -24.50
N GLU A 182 14.05 10.66 -25.58
CA GLU A 182 15.26 11.15 -26.27
C GLU A 182 15.81 12.47 -25.66
N ASN A 183 14.99 13.24 -24.94
CA ASN A 183 15.35 14.53 -24.38
C ASN A 183 15.26 14.54 -22.85
N ILE A 184 16.42 14.54 -22.20
CA ILE A 184 16.61 14.36 -20.75
C ILE A 184 15.77 15.31 -19.88
N LYS A 185 15.40 16.50 -20.37
CA LYS A 185 14.71 17.52 -19.56
C LYS A 185 13.31 17.11 -19.10
N ASP A 186 12.61 16.29 -19.87
CA ASP A 186 11.23 15.87 -19.58
C ASP A 186 11.13 14.39 -19.19
N CYS A 187 12.27 13.69 -19.06
CA CYS A 187 12.30 12.27 -18.78
C CYS A 187 12.08 11.98 -17.29
N ILE A 188 11.28 10.94 -17.03
CA ILE A 188 11.20 10.32 -15.73
C ILE A 188 12.19 9.15 -15.69
N SER A 189 12.98 9.09 -14.62
CA SER A 189 13.96 8.02 -14.39
C SER A 189 13.45 7.05 -13.33
N LEU A 190 13.40 5.75 -13.66
CA LEU A 190 13.27 4.68 -12.68
C LEU A 190 14.62 4.01 -12.47
N ASN A 191 15.04 3.93 -11.22
CA ASN A 191 16.36 3.39 -10.83
C ASN A 191 16.30 1.91 -10.48
N CYS A 192 15.14 1.29 -10.65
CA CYS A 192 14.87 -0.06 -10.19
C CYS A 192 13.88 -0.76 -11.12
N MET A 193 14.42 -1.51 -12.06
CA MET A 193 13.63 -2.24 -13.04
C MET A 193 13.57 -3.72 -12.69
N PHE A 194 12.43 -4.34 -12.94
CA PHE A 194 12.20 -5.77 -12.72
C PHE A 194 11.79 -6.45 -14.03
N GLU A 195 12.21 -7.70 -14.18
CA GLU A 195 11.61 -8.62 -15.14
C GLU A 195 10.42 -9.35 -14.50
N ASN A 196 9.51 -9.85 -15.34
CA ASN A 196 8.36 -10.61 -14.89
C ASN A 196 8.77 -11.83 -14.05
N ASN A 197 8.18 -11.98 -12.86
CA ASN A 197 8.39 -13.09 -11.92
C ASN A 197 9.85 -13.30 -11.49
N LYS A 198 10.68 -12.24 -11.51
CA LYS A 198 12.14 -12.36 -11.42
C LYS A 198 12.83 -11.35 -10.49
N VAL A 199 14.15 -11.47 -10.48
CA VAL A 199 15.14 -10.61 -9.83
C VAL A 199 15.10 -9.20 -10.43
N GLN A 200 15.40 -8.19 -9.62
CA GLN A 200 15.68 -6.84 -10.09
C GLN A 200 16.80 -6.88 -11.14
N ILE A 201 16.63 -6.17 -12.26
CA ILE A 201 17.67 -6.03 -13.27
C ILE A 201 18.76 -5.12 -12.67
N PRO A 202 19.98 -5.63 -12.42
CA PRO A 202 21.02 -4.83 -11.77
C PRO A 202 21.40 -3.62 -12.62
N MET A 203 21.47 -2.44 -12.00
CA MET A 203 21.88 -1.18 -12.65
C MET A 203 21.02 -0.73 -13.84
N ALA A 204 19.90 -1.40 -14.12
CA ALA A 204 18.99 -0.97 -15.16
C ALA A 204 18.26 0.30 -14.71
N LYS A 205 18.46 1.34 -15.51
CA LYS A 205 17.72 2.60 -15.41
C LYS A 205 16.87 2.72 -16.65
N LEU A 206 15.60 3.05 -16.47
CA LEU A 206 14.69 3.37 -17.57
C LEU A 206 14.40 4.87 -17.52
N GLU A 207 14.68 5.56 -18.62
CA GLU A 207 14.24 6.93 -18.87
C GLU A 207 13.09 6.89 -19.86
N TYR A 208 11.95 7.45 -19.47
CA TYR A 208 10.72 7.38 -20.26
C TYR A 208 9.91 8.67 -20.09
N ARG A 209 9.01 8.88 -21.04
CA ARG A 209 7.92 9.86 -20.91
C ARG A 209 6.59 9.13 -20.77
N ILE A 210 5.70 9.65 -19.93
CA ILE A 210 4.35 9.11 -19.83
C ILE A 210 3.49 9.74 -20.92
N LEU A 211 3.04 8.93 -21.88
CA LEU A 211 2.07 9.35 -22.89
C LEU A 211 0.66 9.35 -22.33
N THR A 212 0.31 8.32 -21.54
CA THR A 212 -1.02 8.18 -20.94
C THR A 212 -0.93 7.46 -19.61
N LYS A 213 -1.60 8.00 -18.58
CA LYS A 213 -1.81 7.33 -17.30
C LYS A 213 -3.13 6.55 -17.36
N LEU A 214 -3.04 5.23 -17.32
CA LEU A 214 -4.24 4.37 -17.33
C LEU A 214 -4.83 4.29 -15.92
N VAL A 215 -3.98 4.16 -14.90
CA VAL A 215 -4.37 4.24 -13.48
C VAL A 215 -3.23 4.84 -12.67
N GLU A 216 -3.57 5.64 -11.65
CA GLU A 216 -2.63 6.08 -10.63
C GLU A 216 -3.33 6.12 -9.27
N ILE A 217 -2.83 5.38 -8.29
CA ILE A 217 -3.37 5.33 -6.92
C ILE A 217 -2.25 5.40 -5.88
N SER A 218 -2.57 5.93 -4.70
CA SER A 218 -1.69 5.79 -3.53
C SER A 218 -2.00 4.47 -2.83
N PHE A 219 -1.01 3.65 -2.58
CA PHE A 219 -1.15 2.33 -1.96
C PHE A 219 -0.33 2.23 -0.68
N LEU A 220 -0.92 1.65 0.36
CA LEU A 220 -0.26 1.31 1.61
C LEU A 220 -0.37 -0.20 1.84
N PRO A 221 0.71 -0.98 1.68
CA PRO A 221 0.71 -2.39 2.07
C PRO A 221 0.75 -2.51 3.61
N LEU A 222 -0.21 -3.26 4.17
CA LEU A 222 -0.23 -3.60 5.60
C LEU A 222 0.26 -5.03 5.87
N ASP A 223 0.14 -5.91 4.88
CA ASP A 223 0.60 -7.30 4.87
C ASP A 223 1.16 -7.66 3.48
N ASP A 224 1.67 -8.88 3.30
CA ASP A 224 2.26 -9.34 2.03
C ASP A 224 1.20 -9.73 0.98
N ILE A 225 -0.04 -9.25 1.13
CA ILE A 225 -1.11 -9.52 0.17
C ILE A 225 -0.93 -8.57 -1.02
N PRO A 226 -0.86 -9.10 -2.25
CA PRO A 226 -0.71 -8.29 -3.45
C PRO A 226 -1.90 -7.35 -3.65
N LEU A 227 -1.62 -6.17 -4.23
CA LEU A 227 -2.63 -5.37 -4.91
C LEU A 227 -2.77 -5.89 -6.34
N HIS A 228 -3.99 -6.21 -6.75
CA HIS A 228 -4.25 -6.67 -8.11
C HIS A 228 -4.75 -5.50 -8.97
N ILE A 229 -4.16 -5.33 -10.15
CA ILE A 229 -4.59 -4.39 -11.18
C ILE A 229 -4.85 -5.17 -12.46
N ASN A 230 -6.12 -5.30 -12.83
CA ASN A 230 -6.53 -5.95 -14.05
C ASN A 230 -6.90 -4.90 -15.09
N TYR A 231 -6.27 -4.92 -16.26
CA TYR A 231 -6.56 -4.03 -17.37
C TYR A 231 -6.95 -4.81 -18.63
N ASP A 232 -8.16 -4.55 -19.12
CA ASP A 232 -8.64 -5.01 -20.43
C ASP A 232 -8.54 -3.83 -21.41
N ALA A 233 -7.52 -3.86 -22.26
CA ALA A 233 -7.25 -2.76 -23.20
C ALA A 233 -8.27 -2.68 -24.35
N ILE A 234 -8.89 -3.81 -24.73
CA ILE A 234 -9.93 -3.83 -25.76
C ILE A 234 -11.19 -3.13 -25.25
N LYS A 235 -11.56 -3.40 -23.99
CA LYS A 235 -12.73 -2.77 -23.35
C LYS A 235 -12.42 -1.45 -22.66
N ASN A 236 -11.14 -1.04 -22.65
CA ASN A 236 -10.62 0.07 -21.89
C ASN A 236 -11.13 0.09 -20.43
N ASN A 237 -10.98 -1.03 -19.73
CA ASN A 237 -11.53 -1.22 -18.39
C ASN A 237 -10.46 -1.65 -17.39
N ILE A 238 -10.43 -1.00 -16.23
CA ILE A 238 -9.50 -1.28 -15.13
C ILE A 238 -10.28 -1.71 -13.89
N LYS A 239 -9.84 -2.82 -13.28
CA LYS A 239 -10.31 -3.28 -11.97
C LYS A 239 -9.14 -3.38 -11.01
N ILE A 240 -9.37 -2.93 -9.77
CA ILE A 240 -8.39 -2.97 -8.69
C ILE A 240 -9.02 -3.71 -7.52
N TYR A 241 -8.33 -4.71 -6.96
CA TYR A 241 -8.81 -5.50 -5.81
C TYR A 241 -7.66 -6.09 -4.99
#